data_AF-A0A7W0V8T6-F1
#
_entry.id   AF-A0A7W0V8T6-F1
#
_cell.length_a   1.000
_cell.length_b   1.000
_cell.length_c   1.000
_cell.angle_alpha   90.00
_cell.angle_beta   90.00
_cell.angle_gamma   90.00
#
_symmetry.space_group_name_H-M   'P 1'
#
loop_
_entity.id
_entity.type
_entity.pdbx_description
1 polymer ?
#
loop_
_entity_poly.entity_id
_entity_poly.type
_entity_poly.pdbx_seq_one_letter_code
_entity_poly.pdbx_strand_id
1 'polypeptide(L)'
;MRRAASPRTAPFRNRVPVLESPAMDLSLSEEQDALTATAREFTRKEIIPRASHFDETGEFPKEILKRAWETGLMNIEIPDAF
;
A
#
# COMPACT_ATOMS: atom_id res chain seq x y z
N MET A 1 45.75 11.99 -43.57
CA MET A 1 45.99 10.65 -43.02
C MET A 1 44.83 10.29 -42.09
N ARG A 2 44.22 9.12 -42.34
CA ARG A 2 43.06 8.43 -41.73
C ARG A 2 42.71 8.74 -40.26
N ARG A 3 41.40 8.88 -39.97
CA ARG A 3 40.65 8.00 -39.05
C ARG A 3 39.14 8.13 -39.28
N ALA A 4 38.50 7.00 -39.53
CA ALA A 4 37.06 6.86 -39.73
C ALA A 4 36.33 6.99 -38.38
N ALA A 5 35.18 7.64 -38.38
CA ALA A 5 34.18 7.52 -37.33
C ALA A 5 32.92 6.88 -37.95
N SER A 6 32.62 5.68 -37.47
CA SER A 6 31.50 4.83 -37.88
C SER A 6 30.14 5.52 -37.67
N PRO A 7 29.14 5.34 -38.55
CA PRO A 7 27.78 5.74 -38.21
C PRO A 7 27.29 4.85 -37.07
N ARG A 8 27.07 5.44 -35.88
CA ARG A 8 26.38 4.76 -34.78
C ARG A 8 25.01 4.32 -35.29
N THR A 9 24.83 3.01 -35.31
CA THR A 9 23.66 2.25 -35.73
C THR A 9 22.38 2.81 -35.11
N ALA A 10 21.31 2.80 -35.90
CA ALA A 10 19.96 3.28 -35.58
C ALA A 10 19.43 2.79 -34.21
N PRO A 11 18.54 3.56 -33.55
CA PRO A 11 17.99 3.16 -32.26
C PRO A 11 17.15 1.89 -32.43
N PHE A 12 17.31 0.96 -31.49
CA PHE A 12 16.51 -0.25 -31.35
C PHE A 12 15.05 0.14 -31.10
N ARG A 13 14.29 0.30 -32.19
CA ARG A 13 12.92 0.81 -32.16
C ARG A 13 11.92 -0.33 -32.35
N ASN A 14 11.98 -1.33 -31.48
CA ASN A 14 10.85 -2.24 -31.28
C ASN A 14 10.35 -2.08 -29.83
N ARG A 15 9.42 -1.14 -29.64
CA ARG A 15 8.55 -1.17 -28.47
C ARG A 15 7.61 -2.35 -28.69
N VAL A 16 7.70 -3.36 -27.84
CA VAL A 16 6.66 -4.37 -27.69
C VAL A 16 5.34 -3.60 -27.49
N PRO A 17 4.27 -3.90 -28.24
CA PRO A 17 2.98 -3.27 -27.98
C PRO A 17 2.55 -3.69 -26.58
N VAL A 18 2.54 -2.74 -25.65
CA VAL A 18 1.81 -2.90 -24.39
C VAL A 18 0.36 -3.02 -24.82
N LEU A 19 -0.22 -4.21 -24.67
CA LEU A 19 -1.67 -4.36 -24.78
C LEU A 19 -2.25 -3.43 -23.72
N GLU A 20 -2.91 -2.36 -24.14
CA GLU A 20 -3.67 -1.50 -23.23
C GLU A 20 -4.77 -2.36 -22.61
N SER A 21 -4.49 -2.94 -21.45
CA SER A 21 -5.53 -3.48 -20.59
C SER A 21 -6.46 -2.32 -20.24
N PRO A 22 -7.79 -2.51 -20.27
CA PRO A 22 -8.69 -1.48 -19.77
C PRO A 22 -8.26 -1.11 -18.35
N ALA A 23 -7.97 0.17 -18.13
CA ALA A 23 -7.50 0.65 -16.84
C ALA A 23 -8.54 0.29 -15.78
N MET A 24 -8.12 -0.48 -14.76
CA MET A 24 -8.96 -0.78 -13.60
C MET A 24 -9.28 0.52 -12.88
N ASP A 25 -10.55 0.74 -12.56
CA ASP A 25 -10.94 1.81 -11.65
C ASP A 25 -10.55 1.41 -10.21
N LEU A 26 -9.74 2.25 -9.58
CA LEU A 26 -9.23 2.06 -8.22
C LEU A 26 -9.80 3.09 -7.24
N SER A 27 -10.85 3.81 -7.64
CA SER A 27 -11.60 4.65 -6.72
C SER A 27 -12.23 3.79 -5.62
N LEU A 28 -12.19 4.30 -4.40
CA LEU A 28 -12.78 3.63 -3.25
C LEU A 28 -14.28 3.91 -3.20
N SER A 29 -15.06 2.94 -2.71
CA SER A 29 -16.43 3.22 -2.32
C SER A 29 -16.47 4.15 -1.10
N GLU A 30 -17.62 4.80 -0.86
CA GLU A 30 -17.82 5.64 0.32
C GLU A 30 -17.55 4.88 1.64
N GLU A 31 -17.95 3.61 1.70
CA GLU A 31 -17.68 2.73 2.84
C GLU A 31 -16.18 2.46 3.02
N GLN A 32 -15.45 2.19 1.93
CA GLN A 32 -14.01 1.97 1.97
C GLN A 32 -13.23 3.22 2.36
N ASP A 33 -13.70 4.40 1.92
CA ASP A 33 -13.16 5.69 2.34
C ASP A 33 -13.38 5.95 3.84
N ALA A 34 -14.57 5.66 4.36
CA ALA A 34 -14.88 5.77 5.79
C ALA A 34 -14.04 4.82 6.65
N LEU A 35 -13.85 3.58 6.18
CA LEU A 35 -12.95 2.60 6.80
C LEU A 35 -11.50 3.12 6.81
N THR A 36 -11.03 3.66 5.69
CA THR A 36 -9.69 4.25 5.56
C THR A 36 -9.50 5.42 6.53
N ALA A 37 -10.49 6.30 6.66
CA ALA A 37 -10.44 7.43 7.57
C ALA A 37 -10.32 6.96 9.04
N THR A 38 -11.11 5.96 9.42
CA THR A 38 -11.08 5.35 10.76
C THR A 38 -9.72 4.71 11.05
N ALA A 39 -9.20 3.90 10.12
CA ALA A 39 -7.92 3.24 10.26
C ALA A 39 -6.75 4.24 10.39
N ARG A 40 -6.76 5.31 9.59
CA ARG A 40 -5.75 6.38 9.66
C ARG A 40 -5.79 7.08 11.01
N GLU A 41 -6.97 7.39 11.52
CA GLU A 41 -7.11 8.08 12.79
C GLU A 41 -6.68 7.20 13.98
N PHE A 42 -7.07 5.94 13.98
CA PHE A 42 -6.59 4.95 14.95
C PHE A 42 -5.07 4.85 14.92
N THR A 43 -4.48 4.74 13.73
CA THR A 43 -3.03 4.64 13.55
C THR A 43 -2.29 5.84 14.15
N ARG A 44 -2.76 7.07 13.87
CA ARG A 44 -2.18 8.30 14.42
C ARG A 44 -2.22 8.36 15.94
N LYS A 45 -3.33 7.94 16.54
CA LYS A 45 -3.57 8.04 17.98
C LYS A 45 -2.91 6.90 18.78
N GLU A 46 -2.93 5.69 18.23
CA GLU A 46 -2.66 4.48 19.02
C GLU A 46 -1.37 3.77 18.60
N ILE A 47 -1.02 3.77 17.32
CA ILE A 47 0.12 3.02 16.78
C ILE A 47 1.37 3.89 16.74
N ILE A 48 1.32 5.03 16.04
CA ILE A 48 2.49 5.89 15.79
C ILE A 48 3.23 6.27 17.10
N PRO A 49 2.56 6.68 18.20
CA PRO A 49 3.27 7.11 19.40
C PRO A 49 4.07 6.00 20.11
N ARG A 50 3.77 4.73 19.82
CA ARG A 50 4.37 3.57 20.49
C ARG A 50 5.17 2.67 19.56
N ALA A 51 5.18 2.98 18.26
CA ALA A 51 5.82 2.14 17.24
C ALA A 51 7.31 1.87 17.55
N SER A 52 8.08 2.90 17.92
CA SER A 52 9.52 2.76 18.25
C SER A 52 9.75 1.79 19.41
N HIS A 53 8.94 1.88 20.47
CA HIS A 53 9.04 0.99 21.63
C HIS A 53 8.86 -0.47 21.24
N PHE A 54 7.85 -0.78 20.43
CA PHE A 54 7.59 -2.16 20.01
C PHE A 54 8.63 -2.69 19.03
N ASP A 55 9.21 -1.83 18.19
CA ASP A 55 10.33 -2.19 17.31
C ASP A 55 11.59 -2.54 18.12
N GLU A 56 11.94 -1.70 19.11
CA GLU A 56 13.12 -1.87 19.95
C GLU A 56 13.03 -3.07 20.90
N THR A 57 11.85 -3.30 21.48
CA THR A 57 11.66 -4.33 22.52
C THR A 57 11.19 -5.67 21.99
N GLY A 58 10.55 -5.69 20.82
CA GLY A 58 9.87 -6.88 20.29
C GLY A 58 8.64 -7.30 21.12
N GLU A 59 8.13 -6.46 22.01
CA GLU A 59 6.94 -6.75 22.80
C GLU A 59 5.67 -6.85 21.94
N PHE A 60 4.79 -7.81 22.25
CA PHE A 60 3.53 -7.97 21.52
C PHE A 60 2.48 -6.93 21.97
N PRO A 61 1.93 -6.10 21.06
CA PRO A 61 1.12 -4.92 21.42
C PRO A 61 -0.36 -5.26 21.72
N LYS A 62 -0.60 -6.10 22.75
CA LYS A 62 -1.93 -6.61 23.11
C LYS A 62 -2.99 -5.52 23.27
N GLU A 63 -2.67 -4.45 23.99
CA GLU A 63 -3.61 -3.37 24.28
C GLU A 63 -3.96 -2.51 23.05
N ILE A 64 -3.08 -2.44 22.06
CA ILE A 64 -3.41 -1.79 20.78
C ILE A 64 -4.35 -2.68 19.99
N LEU A 65 -4.05 -3.98 19.88
CA LEU A 65 -4.90 -4.93 19.15
C LEU A 65 -6.31 -5.04 19.74
N LYS A 66 -6.42 -5.08 21.08
CA LYS A 66 -7.72 -5.06 21.75
C LYS A 66 -8.56 -3.83 21.36
N ARG A 67 -7.93 -2.66 21.31
CA ARG A 67 -8.62 -1.42 20.91
C ARG A 67 -8.94 -1.38 19.42
N ALA A 68 -8.10 -1.97 18.57
CA ALA A 68 -8.39 -2.13 17.15
C ALA A 68 -9.63 -3.02 16.93
N TRP A 69 -9.75 -4.11 17.70
CA TRP A 69 -10.94 -4.96 17.71
C TRP A 69 -12.19 -4.17 18.12
N GLU A 70 -12.14 -3.45 19.23
CA GLU A 70 -13.26 -2.64 19.72
C GLU A 70 -13.69 -1.54 18.73
N THR A 71 -12.77 -1.07 17.89
CA THR A 71 -13.03 -0.07 16.83
C THR A 71 -13.60 -0.71 15.56
N GLY A 72 -13.66 -2.04 15.47
CA GLY A 72 -14.09 -2.75 14.26
C GLY A 72 -13.03 -2.79 13.15
N LEU A 73 -11.75 -2.55 13.48
CA LEU A 73 -10.64 -2.59 12.52
C LEU A 73 -9.99 -3.98 12.40
N MET A 74 -10.59 -5.01 12.99
CA MET A 74 -10.15 -6.40 12.91
C MET A 74 -11.28 -7.27 12.37
N ASN A 75 -10.91 -8.28 11.57
CA ASN A 75 -11.84 -9.25 10.97
C ASN A 75 -12.94 -8.61 10.09
N ILE A 76 -12.63 -7.51 9.42
CA ILE A 76 -13.57 -6.76 8.55
C ILE A 76 -14.12 -7.60 7.39
N GLU A 77 -13.41 -8.66 7.02
CA GLU A 77 -13.76 -9.58 5.94
C GLU A 77 -14.67 -10.74 6.40
N ILE A 78 -14.88 -10.88 7.72
CA ILE A 78 -15.72 -11.93 8.28
C ILE A 78 -17.17 -11.43 8.32
N PRO A 79 -18.14 -12.17 7.74
CA PRO A 79 -19.54 -11.78 7.82
C PRO A 79 -20.07 -11.78 9.25
N ASP A 80 -20.98 -10.86 9.56
CA ASP A 80 -21.61 -10.67 10.89
C ASP A 80 -22.27 -11.91 11.50
N ALA A 81 -22.51 -12.97 10.72
CA ALA A 81 -23.15 -14.19 11.18
C ALA A 81 -22.23 -15.11 12.03
N PHE A 82 -20.96 -14.74 12.22
CA PHE A 82 -19.91 -15.55 12.86
C PHE A 82 -19.21 -14.78 13.98
#